data_AF-A0A2U1Y823-F1
#
_entry.id   AF-A0A2U1Y823-F1
#
_cell.length_a   1.000
_cell.length_b   1.000
_cell.length_c   1.000
_cell.angle_alpha   90.00
_cell.angle_beta   90.00
_cell.angle_gamma   90.00
#
_symmetry.space_group_name_H-M   'P 1'
#
loop_
_entity.id
_entity.type
_entity.pdbx_description
1 polymer ?
#
loop_
_entity_poly.entity_id
_entity_poly.type
_entity_poly.pdbx_seq_one_letter_code
_entity_poly.pdbx_strand_id
1 'polypeptide(L)'
;MPSLTPAPLAVALFLPDLKDRPDRRSAVDLAHRLLRADVAVDVVAPMGGGPLRAALNPAVGQIDLAKRHAATSALALARVMAERQPSLLAIPREVAWVGRLALWLARSDARLVVLEGDAEADFAAIRAAVPRWD
;
A
#
# COMPACT_ATOMS: atom_id res chain seq x y z
N MET A 1 -3.18 20.64 23.98
CA MET A 1 -3.46 21.15 22.63
C MET A 1 -3.07 20.04 21.66
N PRO A 2 -4.00 19.44 20.89
CA PRO A 2 -3.59 18.52 19.84
C PRO A 2 -2.81 19.32 18.79
N SER A 3 -1.65 18.80 18.39
CA SER A 3 -0.83 19.35 17.31
C SER A 3 -1.67 19.50 16.05
N LEU A 4 -1.75 20.73 15.52
CA LEU A 4 -2.47 21.08 14.28
C LEU A 4 -1.73 20.62 13.01
N THR A 5 -0.65 19.86 13.14
CA THR A 5 0.01 19.26 11.99
C THR A 5 -0.97 18.24 11.39
N PRO A 6 -1.35 18.38 10.11
CA PRO A 6 -2.10 17.34 9.43
C PRO A 6 -1.36 16.02 9.63
N ALA A 7 -2.07 14.95 9.97
CA ALA A 7 -1.45 13.64 10.00
C ALA A 7 -0.81 13.41 8.61
N PRO A 8 0.48 13.04 8.55
CA PRO A 8 1.15 12.83 7.29
C PRO A 8 0.35 11.82 6.46
N LEU A 9 0.24 12.08 5.17
CA LEU A 9 -0.46 11.19 4.25
C LEU A 9 0.12 9.78 4.41
N ALA A 10 -0.75 8.82 4.74
CA ALA A 10 -0.36 7.43 4.94
C ALA A 10 -0.99 6.55 3.85
N VAL A 11 -0.15 5.80 3.15
CA VAL A 11 -0.51 4.88 2.08
C VAL A 11 -0.16 3.44 2.49
N ALA A 12 -1.13 2.55 2.44
CA ALA A 12 -0.86 1.11 2.44
C ALA A 12 -0.74 0.63 1.00
N LEU A 13 0.40 0.05 0.63
CA LEU A 13 0.66 -0.55 -0.67
C LEU A 13 0.59 -2.08 -0.55
N PHE A 14 -0.54 -2.67 -0.95
CA PHE A 14 -0.70 -4.12 -0.91
C PHE A 14 -0.16 -4.79 -2.17
N LEU A 15 0.82 -5.67 -2.01
CA LEU A 15 1.37 -6.49 -3.09
C LEU A 15 1.11 -7.97 -2.83
N PRO A 16 0.73 -8.74 -3.85
CA PRO A 16 0.37 -10.14 -3.66
C PRO A 16 1.58 -11.05 -3.41
N ASP A 17 2.77 -10.60 -3.81
CA ASP A 17 4.07 -11.13 -3.41
C ASP A 17 5.15 -10.05 -3.67
N LEU A 18 6.39 -10.31 -3.22
CA LEU A 18 7.56 -9.47 -3.49
C LEU A 18 8.58 -10.17 -4.40
N LYS A 19 8.09 -10.99 -5.35
CA LYS A 19 8.96 -11.64 -6.33
C LYS A 19 9.53 -10.62 -7.30
N ASP A 20 10.70 -10.93 -7.84
CA ASP A 20 11.36 -10.07 -8.80
C ASP A 20 10.66 -10.11 -10.17
N ARG A 21 9.67 -9.24 -10.36
CA ARG A 21 8.87 -9.10 -11.58
C ARG A 21 8.70 -7.62 -11.94
N PRO A 22 8.51 -7.26 -13.23
CA PRO A 22 8.46 -5.86 -13.66
C PRO A 22 7.41 -5.01 -12.94
N ASP A 23 6.21 -5.56 -12.74
CA ASP A 23 5.11 -4.91 -12.03
C ASP A 23 5.39 -4.73 -10.53
N ARG A 24 6.08 -5.70 -9.90
CA ARG A 24 6.50 -5.60 -8.50
C ARG A 24 7.64 -4.62 -8.30
N ARG A 25 8.60 -4.56 -9.22
CA ARG A 25 9.65 -3.54 -9.22
C ARG A 25 9.04 -2.14 -9.33
N SER A 26 8.11 -1.96 -10.26
CA SER A 26 7.40 -0.69 -10.43
C SER A 26 6.66 -0.26 -9.16
N ALA A 27 6.05 -1.20 -8.45
CA ALA A 27 5.42 -0.92 -7.17
C ALA A 27 6.42 -0.56 -6.05
N VAL A 28 7.62 -1.17 -6.03
CA VAL A 28 8.70 -0.80 -5.10
C VAL A 28 9.24 0.60 -5.43
N ASP A 29 9.45 0.91 -6.71
CA ASP A 29 9.87 2.24 -7.18
C ASP A 29 8.82 3.30 -6.81
N LEU A 30 7.54 2.96 -6.92
CA LEU A 30 6.43 3.78 -6.44
C LEU A 30 6.52 4.02 -4.93
N ALA A 31 6.76 2.99 -4.12
CA ALA A 31 6.91 3.15 -2.67
C ALA A 31 8.08 4.09 -2.31
N HIS A 32 9.23 3.96 -2.99
CA HIS A 32 10.36 4.87 -2.80
C HIS A 32 10.06 6.29 -3.27
N ARG A 33 9.27 6.45 -4.33
CA ARG A 33 8.84 7.76 -4.81
C ARG A 33 7.89 8.46 -3.85
N LEU A 34 6.94 7.72 -3.29
CA LEU A 34 6.05 8.19 -2.23
C LEU A 34 6.85 8.64 -1.00
N LEU A 35 7.81 7.83 -0.56
CA LEU A 35 8.70 8.19 0.55
C LEU A 35 9.50 9.47 0.26
N ARG A 36 10.03 9.64 -0.96
CA ARG A 36 10.72 10.87 -1.38
C ARG A 36 9.82 12.10 -1.42
N ALA A 37 8.51 11.90 -1.51
CA ALA A 37 7.50 12.95 -1.42
C ALA A 37 6.96 13.14 0.01
N ASP A 38 7.67 12.64 1.03
CA ASP A 38 7.32 12.72 2.46
C ASP A 38 5.98 12.04 2.82
N VAL A 39 5.57 11.06 2.01
CA VAL A 39 4.39 10.23 2.27
C VAL A 39 4.81 9.01 3.09
N ALA A 40 4.10 8.74 4.18
CA ALA A 40 4.30 7.53 4.96
C ALA A 40 3.75 6.32 4.18
N VAL A 41 4.58 5.30 3.97
CA VAL A 41 4.21 4.11 3.20
C VAL A 41 4.46 2.83 3.97
N ASP A 42 3.43 2.00 4.05
CA ASP A 42 3.54 0.61 4.48
C ASP A 42 3.37 -0.32 3.26
N VAL A 43 4.39 -1.09 2.91
CA VAL A 43 4.27 -2.20 1.97
C VAL A 43 3.75 -3.42 2.71
N VAL A 44 2.55 -3.86 2.30
CA VAL A 44 1.84 -4.99 2.90
C VAL A 44 1.88 -6.16 1.92
N ALA A 45 2.40 -7.30 2.34
CA ALA A 45 2.45 -8.49 1.49
C ALA A 45 2.14 -9.77 2.26
N PRO A 46 1.65 -10.83 1.59
CA PRO A 46 1.66 -12.18 2.12
C PRO A 46 3.09 -12.64 2.46
N MET A 47 3.15 -13.72 3.24
CA MET A 47 4.39 -14.31 3.74
C MET A 47 5.29 -14.79 2.59
N GLY A 48 6.60 -14.70 2.82
CA GLY A 48 7.62 -15.20 1.88
C GLY A 48 8.33 -14.09 1.13
N GLY A 49 8.79 -13.08 1.89
CA GLY A 49 9.53 -11.90 1.43
C GLY A 49 10.49 -12.17 0.29
N GLY A 50 9.96 -12.03 -0.93
CA GLY A 50 10.73 -12.25 -2.15
C GLY A 50 11.89 -11.26 -2.24
N PRO A 51 12.77 -11.44 -3.23
CA PRO A 51 14.03 -10.70 -3.35
C PRO A 51 13.86 -9.17 -3.28
N LEU A 52 12.71 -8.63 -3.69
CA LEU A 52 12.44 -7.20 -3.64
C LEU A 52 12.27 -6.64 -2.22
N ARG A 53 12.06 -7.49 -1.21
CA ARG A 53 11.98 -7.05 0.19
C ARG A 53 13.27 -6.40 0.66
N ALA A 54 14.42 -6.92 0.22
CA ALA A 54 15.73 -6.36 0.53
C ALA A 54 16.01 -5.03 -0.20
N ALA A 55 15.26 -4.72 -1.27
CA ALA A 55 15.38 -3.48 -2.01
C ALA A 55 14.54 -2.33 -1.42
N LEU A 56 13.63 -2.63 -0.48
CA LEU A 56 12.82 -1.60 0.17
C LEU A 56 13.69 -0.72 1.07
N ASN A 57 13.48 0.59 1.01
CA ASN A 57 14.13 1.52 1.90
C ASN A 57 13.71 1.21 3.35
N PRO A 58 14.61 1.19 4.34
CA PRO A 58 14.27 0.89 5.74
C PRO A 58 13.19 1.81 6.35
N ALA A 59 12.99 3.01 5.81
CA ALA A 59 11.93 3.92 6.23
C ALA A 59 10.55 3.55 5.68
N VAL A 60 10.47 2.65 4.69
CA VAL A 60 9.20 2.06 4.24
C VAL A 60 8.81 0.96 5.23
N GLY A 61 7.63 1.08 5.83
CA GLY A 61 7.11 0.05 6.71
C GLY A 61 6.88 -1.24 5.93
N GLN A 62 7.22 -2.38 6.53
CA GLN A 62 7.07 -3.69 5.89
C GLN A 62 6.18 -4.57 6.75
N ILE A 63 4.98 -4.87 6.25
CA ILE A 63 3.98 -5.65 6.98
C ILE A 63 3.80 -7.00 6.28
N ASP A 64 4.15 -8.07 6.99
CA ASP A 64 3.91 -9.44 6.57
C ASP A 64 2.57 -9.93 7.14
N LEU A 65 1.65 -10.34 6.27
CA LEU A 65 0.33 -10.80 6.69
C LEU A 65 0.32 -12.23 7.28
N ALA A 66 1.46 -12.93 7.27
CA ALA A 66 1.57 -14.35 7.64
C ALA A 66 0.58 -15.24 6.86
N LYS A 67 0.25 -14.86 5.63
CA LYS A 67 -0.64 -15.61 4.71
C LYS A 67 0.16 -16.18 3.55
N ARG A 68 -0.26 -17.34 3.04
CA ARG A 68 0.38 -17.96 1.87
C ARG A 68 -0.03 -17.33 0.55
N HIS A 69 -1.24 -16.79 0.46
CA HIS A 69 -1.81 -16.31 -0.79
C HIS A 69 -2.55 -14.99 -0.59
N ALA A 70 -2.30 -14.04 -1.49
CA ALA A 70 -2.97 -12.74 -1.50
C ALA A 70 -4.50 -12.85 -1.59
N ALA A 71 -4.99 -13.79 -2.41
CA ALA A 71 -6.42 -14.03 -2.61
C ALA A 71 -7.17 -14.36 -1.31
N THR A 72 -6.51 -14.90 -0.29
CA THR A 72 -7.15 -15.24 0.99
C THR A 72 -6.78 -14.28 2.13
N SER A 73 -6.16 -13.14 1.80
CA SER A 73 -5.62 -12.20 2.77
C SER A 73 -6.57 -11.08 3.18
N ALA A 74 -7.81 -11.02 2.66
CA ALA A 74 -8.72 -9.88 2.89
C ALA A 74 -8.92 -9.57 4.38
N LEU A 75 -9.12 -10.58 5.23
CA LEU A 75 -9.30 -10.37 6.67
C LEU A 75 -8.01 -9.89 7.37
N ALA A 76 -6.84 -10.41 6.95
CA ALA A 76 -5.57 -9.98 7.51
C ALA A 76 -5.25 -8.53 7.09
N LEU A 77 -5.51 -8.20 5.82
CA LEU A 77 -5.41 -6.84 5.31
C LEU A 77 -6.40 -5.91 6.03
N ALA A 78 -7.65 -6.33 6.30
CA ALA A 78 -8.62 -5.53 7.03
C ALA A 78 -8.14 -5.16 8.45
N ARG A 79 -7.42 -6.06 9.14
CA ARG A 79 -6.82 -5.76 10.45
C ARG A 79 -5.74 -4.68 10.33
N VAL A 80 -4.86 -4.80 9.34
CA VAL A 80 -3.85 -3.77 9.04
C VAL A 80 -4.53 -2.42 8.76
N MET A 81 -5.60 -2.40 7.96
CA MET A 81 -6.36 -1.19 7.67
C MET A 81 -6.98 -0.56 8.92
N ALA A 82 -7.51 -1.37 9.83
CA ALA A 82 -8.10 -0.89 11.07
C ALA A 82 -7.07 -0.38 12.08
N GLU A 83 -5.89 -1.01 12.14
CA GLU A 83 -4.80 -0.67 13.06
C GLU A 83 -3.98 0.53 12.60
N ARG A 84 -3.62 0.57 11.32
CA ARG A 84 -2.76 1.61 10.74
C ARG A 84 -3.55 2.82 10.25
N GLN A 85 -4.85 2.64 9.97
CA GLN A 85 -5.76 3.66 9.47
C GLN A 85 -5.17 4.51 8.33
N PRO A 86 -4.59 3.90 7.28
CA PRO A 86 -4.03 4.66 6.18
C PRO A 86 -5.19 5.36 5.44
N SER A 87 -4.89 6.54 4.91
CA SER A 87 -5.85 7.32 4.12
C SER A 87 -6.13 6.74 2.73
N LEU A 88 -5.22 5.87 2.24
CA LEU A 88 -5.26 5.29 0.91
C LEU A 88 -4.71 3.86 0.93
N LEU A 89 -5.38 2.97 0.19
CA LEU A 89 -4.93 1.63 -0.13
C LEU A 89 -4.63 1.55 -1.63
N ALA A 90 -3.36 1.36 -1.97
CA ALA A 90 -2.89 1.14 -3.33
C ALA A 90 -2.72 -0.38 -3.57
N ILE A 91 -3.26 -0.90 -4.67
CA ILE A 91 -3.32 -2.35 -4.90
C ILE A 91 -3.28 -2.71 -6.40
N PRO A 92 -2.52 -3.72 -6.84
CA PRO A 92 -2.57 -4.21 -8.21
C PRO A 92 -3.96 -4.71 -8.62
N ARG A 93 -4.30 -4.47 -9.88
CA ARG A 93 -5.60 -4.84 -10.48
C ARG A 93 -6.03 -6.28 -10.22
N GLU A 94 -5.10 -7.24 -10.32
CA GLU A 94 -5.35 -8.67 -10.13
C GLU A 94 -5.90 -9.04 -8.74
N VAL A 95 -5.63 -8.23 -7.72
CA VAL A 95 -6.07 -8.46 -6.33
C VAL A 95 -6.92 -7.32 -5.78
N ALA A 96 -7.38 -6.38 -6.62
CA ALA A 96 -8.17 -5.23 -6.20
C ALA A 96 -9.44 -5.60 -5.42
N TRP A 97 -10.05 -6.75 -5.72
CA TRP A 97 -11.21 -7.26 -5.01
C TRP A 97 -10.90 -7.59 -3.53
N VAL A 98 -9.68 -8.05 -3.22
CA VAL A 98 -9.20 -8.31 -1.85
C VAL A 98 -9.14 -6.99 -1.08
N GLY A 99 -8.62 -5.94 -1.71
CA GLY A 99 -8.57 -4.60 -1.13
C GLY A 99 -9.96 -4.04 -0.83
N ARG A 100 -10.89 -4.14 -1.79
CA ARG A 100 -12.28 -3.70 -1.57
C ARG A 100 -12.96 -4.44 -0.42
N LEU A 101 -12.78 -5.76 -0.35
CA LEU A 101 -13.31 -6.56 0.76
C LEU A 101 -12.66 -6.16 2.10
N ALA A 102 -11.35 -5.91 2.11
CA ALA A 102 -10.63 -5.49 3.31
C ALA A 102 -11.12 -4.14 3.84
N LEU A 103 -11.34 -3.15 2.96
CA LEU A 103 -11.88 -1.84 3.33
C LEU A 103 -13.29 -1.96 3.93
N TRP A 104 -14.15 -2.77 3.31
CA TRP A 104 -15.50 -3.03 3.82
C TRP A 104 -15.47 -3.69 5.21
N LEU A 105 -14.66 -4.73 5.38
CA LEU A 105 -14.49 -5.42 6.66
C LEU A 105 -13.93 -4.50 7.76
N ALA A 106 -12.98 -3.63 7.41
CA ALA A 106 -12.36 -2.69 8.33
C ALA A 106 -13.24 -1.47 8.63
N ARG A 107 -14.35 -1.26 7.89
CA ARG A 107 -15.14 -0.03 7.90
C ARG A 107 -14.25 1.21 7.70
N SER A 108 -13.30 1.10 6.77
CA SER A 108 -12.29 2.13 6.52
C SER A 108 -12.79 3.13 5.48
N ASP A 109 -12.56 4.42 5.74
CA ASP A 109 -12.80 5.51 4.79
C ASP A 109 -11.62 5.71 3.81
N ALA A 110 -10.64 4.81 3.83
CA ALA A 110 -9.49 4.90 2.94
C ALA A 110 -9.91 4.81 1.47
N ARG A 111 -9.27 5.63 0.64
CA ARG A 111 -9.48 5.59 -0.81
C ARG A 111 -8.76 4.37 -1.41
N LEU A 112 -9.43 3.65 -2.30
CA LEU A 112 -8.84 2.54 -3.04
C LEU A 112 -8.28 3.06 -4.37
N VAL A 113 -6.97 2.88 -4.60
CA VAL A 113 -6.33 3.12 -5.90
C VAL A 113 -5.89 1.79 -6.47
N VAL A 114 -6.34 1.50 -7.69
CA VAL A 114 -5.93 0.32 -8.43
C VAL A 114 -4.71 0.67 -9.28
N LEU A 115 -3.65 -0.12 -9.13
CA LEU A 115 -2.39 0.06 -9.83
C LEU A 115 -2.40 -0.67 -11.16
N GLU A 116 -1.90 -0.01 -12.19
CA GLU A 116 -1.77 -0.55 -13.54
C GLU A 116 -0.35 -1.10 -13.80
N GLY A 117 0.60 -0.88 -12.87
CA GLY A 117 1.95 -1.45 -12.95
C GLY A 117 2.97 -0.53 -13.62
N ASP A 118 2.66 0.76 -13.72
CA ASP A 118 3.57 1.81 -14.18
C ASP A 118 3.75 2.84 -13.05
N ALA A 119 4.97 2.97 -12.54
CA ALA A 119 5.23 3.75 -11.33
C ALA A 119 4.90 5.25 -11.50
N GLU A 120 5.02 5.82 -12.71
CA GLU A 120 4.73 7.22 -12.97
C GLU A 120 3.22 7.46 -12.99
N ALA A 121 2.48 6.67 -13.78
CA ALA A 121 1.04 6.73 -13.88
C ALA A 121 0.37 6.43 -12.54
N ASP A 122 0.85 5.40 -11.83
CA ASP A 122 0.33 5.01 -10.52
C ASP A 122 0.58 6.09 -9.47
N PHE A 123 1.75 6.75 -9.49
CA PHE A 123 2.02 7.89 -8.63
C PHE A 123 1.07 9.06 -8.91
N ALA A 124 0.84 9.38 -10.19
CA ALA A 124 -0.10 10.43 -10.58
C ALA A 124 -1.54 10.09 -10.15
N ALA A 125 -1.96 8.83 -10.26
CA ALA A 125 -3.26 8.36 -9.81
C ALA A 125 -3.42 8.49 -8.28
N ILE A 126 -2.39 8.12 -7.52
CA ILE A 126 -2.36 8.31 -6.06
C ILE A 126 -2.45 9.80 -5.71
N ARG A 127 -1.68 10.66 -6.39
CA ARG A 127 -1.76 12.12 -6.20
C ARG A 127 -3.15 12.67 -6.46
N ALA A 128 -3.78 12.29 -7.56
CA ALA A 128 -5.13 12.72 -7.91
C ALA A 128 -6.18 12.21 -6.90
N ALA A 129 -5.94 11.04 -6.31
CA ALA A 129 -6.81 10.47 -5.29
C ALA A 129 -6.67 11.15 -3.92
N VAL A 130 -5.73 12.06 -3.70
CA VAL A 130 -5.47 12.66 -2.39
C VAL A 130 -5.71 14.18 -2.44
N PRO A 131 -6.76 14.69 -1.77
CA PRO A 131 -7.15 16.10 -1.86
C PRO A 131 -6.19 17.11 -1.21
N ARG A 132 -5.20 16.65 -0.44
CA ARG A 132 -4.29 17.48 0.36
C ARG A 132 -2.83 17.02 0.21
N TRP A 133 -2.40 16.84 -1.03
CA TRP A 133 -1.01 16.45 -1.35
C TRP A 133 0.00 17.60 -1.14
N ASP A 134 -0.48 18.81 -0.87
CA ASP A 134 0.32 20.05 -0.83
C ASP A 134 1.24 20.15 0.41
#